data_AF-A0A7S4SJ40-F1
#
_entry.id   AF-A0A7S4SJ40-F1
#
_cell.length_a   1.000
_cell.length_b   1.000
_cell.length_c   1.000
_cell.angle_alpha   90.00
_cell.angle_beta   90.00
_cell.angle_gamma   90.00
#
_symmetry.space_group_name_H-M   'P 1'
#
loop_
_entity.id
_entity.type
_entity.pdbx_description
1 polymer ?
#
loop_
_entity_poly.entity_id
_entity_poly.type
_entity_poly.pdbx_seq_one_letter_code
_entity_poly.pdbx_strand_id
1 'polypeptide(L)'
;QGGAASMKVHTRPTVAYFAFLLATVLSLLLGNVASYCHRSVEMAARGPAAGSRREAVGGRTALGRVGRSGAAYLAVAALLLLATTVMVVGGFVTSFEFGMSGLGAGLIFQEPRHAERFGLAGVGAAVPKSMPGNAGLQGLRVIFLTIGFAVPVLTLLSLVVLWLAPLREWQQRELLYVCHVLDSWSTLDVFVLTVLVGHVEFGRLAERLLSTGNLKTVCVPLKESLGVGCMELELGILPGFALLAAAGLAALVVPKSVYQLCLSSAEARDIQAVKQ
;
A
#
# COMPACT_ATOMS: atom_id res chain seq x y z
N GLN A 1 -22.12 -37.76 -25.45
CA GLN A 1 -22.23 -36.36 -24.99
C GLN A 1 -21.97 -36.36 -23.50
N GLY A 2 -20.70 -36.25 -23.09
CA GLY A 2 -20.34 -36.18 -21.67
C GLY A 2 -20.48 -34.73 -21.19
N GLY A 3 -21.40 -34.49 -20.25
CA GLY A 3 -21.55 -33.17 -19.63
C GLY A 3 -20.26 -32.78 -18.92
N ALA A 4 -19.57 -31.76 -19.43
CA ALA A 4 -18.38 -31.21 -18.80
C ALA A 4 -18.77 -30.59 -17.45
N ALA A 5 -18.44 -31.26 -16.35
CA ALA A 5 -18.59 -30.72 -15.00
C ALA A 5 -17.46 -29.70 -14.75
N SER A 6 -17.80 -28.42 -14.65
CA SER A 6 -16.85 -27.36 -14.27
C SER A 6 -16.91 -27.15 -12.76
N MET A 7 -15.84 -27.51 -12.04
CA MET A 7 -15.72 -27.28 -10.60
C MET A 7 -15.05 -25.93 -10.35
N LYS A 8 -15.78 -24.98 -9.75
CA LYS A 8 -15.22 -23.70 -9.30
C LYS A 8 -14.90 -23.75 -7.81
N VAL A 9 -13.63 -23.64 -7.47
CA VAL A 9 -13.17 -23.52 -6.08
C VAL A 9 -13.21 -22.05 -5.69
N HIS A 10 -14.03 -21.71 -4.70
CA HIS A 10 -14.11 -20.36 -4.16
C HIS A 10 -13.67 -20.35 -2.70
N THR A 11 -12.63 -19.57 -2.40
CA THR A 11 -12.25 -19.28 -1.02
C THR A 11 -13.23 -18.24 -0.47
N ARG A 12 -13.94 -18.59 0.59
CA ARG A 12 -14.82 -17.67 1.32
C ARG A 12 -14.08 -17.19 2.57
N PRO A 13 -13.78 -15.89 2.70
CA PRO A 13 -13.23 -15.36 3.94
C PRO A 13 -14.22 -15.64 5.07
N THR A 14 -13.72 -16.17 6.19
CA THR A 14 -14.51 -16.43 7.38
C THR A 14 -14.78 -15.12 8.13
N VAL A 15 -15.79 -15.11 9.01
CA VAL A 15 -16.11 -13.94 9.85
C VAL A 15 -14.89 -13.49 10.67
N ALA A 16 -14.04 -14.43 11.10
CA ALA A 16 -12.81 -14.15 11.81
C ALA A 16 -11.85 -13.23 11.04
N TYR A 17 -11.76 -13.38 9.71
CA TYR A 17 -10.93 -12.51 8.87
C TYR A 17 -11.43 -11.06 8.89
N PHE A 18 -12.74 -10.85 8.76
CA PHE A 18 -13.32 -9.51 8.80
C PHE A 18 -13.21 -8.88 10.19
N ALA A 19 -13.38 -9.66 11.25
CA ALA A 19 -13.19 -9.20 12.63
C ALA A 19 -11.74 -8.73 12.87
N PHE A 20 -10.76 -9.50 12.39
CA PHE A 20 -9.35 -9.12 12.46
C PHE A 20 -9.07 -7.83 11.68
N LEU A 21 -9.53 -7.74 10.42
CA LEU A 21 -9.37 -6.55 9.59
C LEU A 21 -9.97 -5.32 10.25
N LEU A 22 -11.18 -5.43 10.79
CA LEU A 22 -11.85 -4.34 11.49
C LEU A 22 -11.08 -3.92 12.75
N ALA A 23 -10.59 -4.89 13.53
CA ALA A 23 -9.78 -4.61 14.71
C ALA A 23 -8.50 -3.83 14.36
N THR A 24 -7.81 -4.21 13.27
CA THR A 24 -6.63 -3.48 12.78
C THR A 24 -6.98 -2.04 12.37
N VAL A 25 -8.06 -1.86 11.62
CA VAL A 25 -8.52 -0.51 11.18
C VAL A 25 -8.90 0.35 12.39
N LEU A 26 -9.64 -0.21 13.36
CA LEU A 26 -10.01 0.50 14.59
C LEU A 26 -8.80 0.87 15.43
N SER A 27 -7.80 -0.02 15.53
CA SER A 27 -6.55 0.27 16.23
C SER A 27 -5.81 1.46 15.61
N LEU A 28 -5.72 1.53 14.28
CA LEU A 28 -5.12 2.65 13.57
C LEU A 28 -5.91 3.95 13.77
N LEU A 29 -7.25 3.90 13.72
CA LEU A 29 -8.10 5.06 13.97
C LEU A 29 -7.90 5.60 15.39
N LEU A 30 -7.94 4.72 16.39
CA LEU A 30 -7.75 5.10 17.80
C LEU A 30 -6.35 5.67 18.04
N GLY A 31 -5.31 5.11 17.39
CA GLY A 31 -3.96 5.68 17.44
C GLY A 31 -3.91 7.11 16.91
N ASN A 32 -4.54 7.38 15.77
CA ASN A 32 -4.61 8.73 15.20
C ASN A 32 -5.38 9.71 16.08
N VAL A 33 -6.50 9.28 16.67
CA VAL A 33 -7.28 10.10 17.62
C VAL A 33 -6.45 10.40 18.87
N ALA A 34 -5.75 9.42 19.42
CA ALA A 34 -4.88 9.62 20.58
C ALA A 34 -3.75 10.61 20.27
N SER A 35 -3.09 10.46 19.11
CA SER A 35 -2.06 11.41 18.64
C SER A 35 -2.62 12.83 18.44
N TYR A 36 -3.85 12.96 17.92
CA TYR A 36 -4.52 14.26 17.78
C TYR A 36 -4.79 14.91 19.14
N CYS A 37 -5.38 14.16 20.07
CA CYS A 37 -5.68 14.64 21.43
C CYS A 37 -4.41 15.03 22.20
N HIS A 38 -3.33 14.26 22.07
CA HIS A 38 -2.06 14.60 22.69
C HIS A 38 -1.53 15.95 22.17
N ARG A 39 -1.57 16.13 20.85
CA ARG A 39 -1.12 17.38 20.21
C ARG A 39 -2.01 18.57 20.57
N SER A 40 -3.33 18.39 20.67
CA SER A 40 -4.23 19.48 21.03
C SER A 40 -4.00 19.97 22.46
N VAL A 41 -3.73 19.06 23.39
CA VAL A 41 -3.34 19.39 24.78
C VAL A 41 -2.00 20.12 24.81
N GLU A 42 -1.00 19.66 24.05
CA GLU A 42 0.30 20.32 23.96
C GLU A 42 0.19 21.76 23.42
N MET A 43 -0.67 21.97 22.41
CA MET A 43 -0.92 23.30 21.84
C MET A 43 -1.67 24.20 22.83
N ALA A 44 -2.63 23.67 23.60
CA ALA A 44 -3.32 24.42 24.64
C ALA A 44 -2.37 24.84 25.78
N ALA A 45 -1.44 23.97 26.16
CA ALA A 45 -0.45 24.25 27.20
C ALA A 45 0.55 25.36 26.82
N ARG A 46 0.82 25.57 25.53
CA ARG A 46 1.71 26.64 25.03
C ARG A 46 1.09 28.05 25.12
N GLY A 47 -0.21 28.15 25.44
CA GLY A 47 -0.91 29.40 25.71
C GLY A 47 -1.22 30.28 24.47
N PRO A 48 -2.25 31.16 24.56
CA PRO A 48 -2.70 32.00 23.44
C PRO A 48 -1.72 33.13 23.04
N ALA A 49 -0.72 33.42 23.88
CA ALA A 49 0.17 34.57 23.70
C ALA A 49 1.19 34.41 22.56
N ALA A 50 1.53 33.18 22.15
CA ALA A 50 2.51 32.92 21.09
C ALA A 50 1.92 32.91 19.66
N GLY A 51 0.63 32.56 19.50
CA GLY A 51 0.01 32.37 18.18
C GLY A 51 -0.61 33.64 17.58
N SER A 52 -1.30 34.44 18.41
CA SER A 52 -2.18 35.51 17.91
C SER A 52 -1.43 36.70 17.27
N ARG A 53 -0.19 37.00 17.70
CA ARG A 53 0.59 38.13 17.14
C ARG A 53 1.38 37.78 15.87
N ARG A 54 1.65 36.49 15.62
CA ARG A 54 2.43 36.02 14.45
C ARG A 54 1.57 35.77 13.21
N GLU A 55 0.31 35.34 13.38
CA GLU A 55 -0.57 35.02 12.24
C GLU A 55 -0.99 36.25 11.41
N ALA A 56 -1.01 37.44 12.00
CA ALA A 56 -1.46 38.66 11.31
C ALA A 56 -0.44 39.23 10.30
N VAL A 57 0.83 38.82 10.35
CA VAL A 57 1.91 39.35 9.48
C VAL A 57 2.54 38.25 8.59
N GLY A 58 2.10 37.00 8.73
CA GLY A 58 2.68 35.84 8.03
C GLY A 58 2.43 35.86 6.51
N GLY A 59 3.40 36.36 5.75
CA GLY A 59 3.42 36.24 4.29
C GLY A 59 3.38 34.77 3.82
N ARG A 60 2.67 34.50 2.73
CA ARG A 60 2.60 33.17 2.11
C ARG A 60 3.96 32.78 1.55
N THR A 61 4.64 31.80 2.16
CA THR A 61 5.97 31.34 1.72
C THR A 61 6.03 29.82 1.67
N ALA A 62 6.37 29.26 0.51
CA ALA A 62 6.53 27.82 0.31
C ALA A 62 7.66 27.28 1.19
N LEU A 63 7.42 26.18 1.93
CA LEU A 63 8.36 25.64 2.92
C LEU A 63 9.74 25.38 2.31
N GLY A 64 9.77 24.81 1.11
CA GLY A 64 11.00 24.42 0.43
C GLY A 64 11.94 25.57 0.04
N ARG A 65 11.48 26.83 0.04
CA ARG A 65 12.31 27.99 -0.30
C ARG A 65 13.08 28.58 0.88
N VAL A 66 12.72 28.27 2.12
CA VAL A 66 13.39 28.89 3.27
C VAL A 66 14.67 28.15 3.60
N GLY A 67 15.79 28.89 3.57
CA GLY A 67 17.10 28.39 4.00
C GLY A 67 17.77 27.39 3.05
N ARG A 68 17.26 27.19 1.83
CA ARG A 68 17.83 26.25 0.85
C ARG A 68 18.24 26.93 -0.45
N SER A 69 19.30 26.39 -1.07
CA SER A 69 19.68 26.76 -2.43
C SER A 69 18.58 26.38 -3.42
N GLY A 70 18.43 27.15 -4.49
CA GLY A 70 17.44 26.85 -5.55
C GLY A 70 17.61 25.45 -6.14
N ALA A 71 18.85 24.96 -6.23
CA ALA A 71 19.16 23.61 -6.69
C ALA A 71 18.61 22.52 -5.76
N ALA A 72 18.79 22.66 -4.43
CA ALA A 72 18.26 21.69 -3.47
C ALA A 72 16.71 21.68 -3.47
N TYR A 73 16.10 22.85 -3.64
CA TYR A 73 14.65 22.97 -3.79
C TYR A 73 14.11 22.20 -5.00
N LEU A 74 14.74 22.39 -6.17
CA LEU A 74 14.38 21.71 -7.41
C LEU A 74 14.66 20.21 -7.34
N ALA A 75 15.75 19.79 -6.71
CA ALA A 75 16.09 18.38 -6.56
C ALA A 75 15.04 17.61 -5.74
N VAL A 76 14.59 18.16 -4.61
CA VAL A 76 13.53 17.54 -3.79
C VAL A 76 12.19 17.53 -4.53
N ALA A 77 11.86 18.61 -5.24
CA ALA A 77 10.65 18.67 -6.07
C ALA A 77 10.67 17.59 -7.16
N ALA A 78 11.78 17.46 -7.87
CA ALA A 78 11.97 16.43 -8.90
C ALA A 78 11.88 15.02 -8.30
N LEU A 79 12.48 14.79 -7.13
CA LEU A 79 12.39 13.50 -6.42
C LEU A 79 10.95 13.14 -6.04
N LEU A 80 10.18 14.10 -5.52
CA LEU A 80 8.77 13.88 -5.17
C LEU A 80 7.89 13.58 -6.39
N LEU A 81 8.09 14.34 -7.48
CA LEU A 81 7.38 14.12 -8.74
C LEU A 81 7.75 12.75 -9.32
N LEU A 82 9.04 12.41 -9.34
CA LEU A 82 9.52 11.10 -9.79
C LEU A 82 8.91 9.97 -8.95
N ALA A 83 8.96 10.06 -7.63
CA ALA A 83 8.37 9.06 -6.74
C ALA A 83 6.86 8.90 -6.98
N THR A 84 6.14 10.01 -7.20
CA THR A 84 4.70 9.99 -7.52
C THR A 84 4.45 9.28 -8.86
N THR A 85 5.24 9.59 -9.89
CA THR A 85 5.10 8.95 -11.21
C THR A 85 5.42 7.45 -11.16
N VAL A 86 6.50 7.06 -10.48
CA VAL A 86 6.89 5.66 -10.27
C VAL A 86 5.80 4.92 -9.50
N MET A 87 5.19 5.55 -8.50
CA MET A 87 4.07 4.97 -7.73
C MET A 87 2.84 4.72 -8.61
N VAL A 88 2.42 5.72 -9.38
CA VAL A 88 1.24 5.60 -10.26
C VAL A 88 1.50 4.54 -11.32
N VAL A 89 2.61 4.61 -12.05
CA VAL A 89 2.95 3.65 -13.11
C VAL A 89 3.13 2.24 -12.53
N GLY A 90 3.87 2.10 -11.43
CA GLY A 90 4.10 0.82 -10.75
C GLY A 90 2.81 0.13 -10.30
N GLY A 91 1.78 0.89 -9.89
CA GLY A 91 0.49 0.33 -9.50
C GLY A 91 -0.35 -0.26 -10.64
N PHE A 92 -0.13 0.19 -11.89
CA PHE A 92 -0.83 -0.29 -13.08
C PHE A 92 -0.05 -1.30 -13.91
N VAL A 93 1.28 -1.32 -13.79
CA VAL A 93 2.13 -2.30 -14.47
C VAL A 93 1.87 -3.70 -13.91
N THR A 94 1.82 -4.70 -14.79
CA THR A 94 1.72 -6.11 -14.39
C THR A 94 3.01 -6.55 -13.71
N SER A 95 2.92 -6.97 -12.46
CA SER A 95 4.09 -7.24 -11.61
C SER A 95 4.28 -8.72 -11.33
N PHE A 96 3.22 -9.52 -11.31
CA PHE A 96 3.33 -10.96 -11.06
C PHE A 96 2.31 -11.72 -11.89
N GLU A 97 2.57 -12.99 -12.07
CA GLU A 97 1.66 -13.91 -12.71
C GLU A 97 1.33 -15.05 -11.77
N PHE A 98 0.08 -15.48 -11.80
CA PHE A 98 -0.39 -16.60 -11.01
C PHE A 98 -0.72 -17.75 -11.96
N GLY A 99 0.04 -18.83 -11.82
CA GLY A 99 -0.15 -20.08 -12.54
C GLY A 99 -0.56 -21.19 -11.58
N MET A 100 -1.45 -22.06 -12.04
CA MET A 100 -1.69 -23.36 -11.41
C MET A 100 -1.36 -24.44 -12.43
N SER A 101 -0.44 -25.32 -12.08
CA SER A 101 0.00 -26.46 -12.89
C SER A 101 -0.32 -27.79 -12.18
N GLY A 102 -0.09 -28.91 -12.88
CA GLY A 102 -0.36 -30.25 -12.36
C GLY A 102 -1.67 -30.86 -12.84
N LEU A 103 -1.90 -32.13 -12.47
CA LEU A 103 -3.03 -32.91 -12.97
C LEU A 103 -4.37 -32.33 -12.52
N GLY A 104 -4.44 -31.81 -11.30
CA GLY A 104 -5.61 -31.12 -10.76
C GLY A 104 -5.91 -29.85 -11.54
N ALA A 105 -4.90 -29.11 -12.00
CA ALA A 105 -5.12 -27.94 -12.85
C ALA A 105 -5.74 -28.34 -14.19
N GLY A 106 -5.26 -29.40 -14.85
CA GLY A 106 -5.82 -29.88 -16.12
C GLY A 106 -7.23 -30.49 -16.00
N LEU A 107 -7.57 -31.09 -14.85
CA LEU A 107 -8.90 -31.64 -14.59
C LEU A 107 -9.92 -30.56 -14.20
N ILE A 108 -9.49 -29.54 -13.45
CA ILE A 108 -10.36 -28.44 -12.98
C ILE A 108 -10.52 -27.38 -14.07
N PHE A 109 -9.44 -27.08 -14.78
CA PHE A 109 -9.39 -26.12 -15.88
C PHE A 109 -9.23 -26.90 -17.19
N GLN A 110 -10.37 -27.19 -17.84
CA GLN A 110 -10.41 -27.90 -19.13
C GLN A 110 -9.68 -27.16 -20.27
N GLU A 111 -9.37 -25.88 -20.08
CA GLU A 111 -8.44 -25.15 -20.92
C GLU A 111 -7.21 -24.79 -20.09
N PRO A 112 -5.99 -24.93 -20.63
CA PRO A 112 -4.77 -24.46 -19.98
C PRO A 112 -4.93 -22.95 -19.78
N ARG A 113 -5.39 -22.54 -18.60
CA ARG A 113 -5.47 -21.11 -18.27
C ARG A 113 -4.04 -20.60 -18.29
N HIS A 114 -3.74 -19.81 -19.31
CA HIS A 114 -2.56 -18.98 -19.34
C HIS A 114 -2.42 -18.27 -18.00
N ALA A 115 -1.21 -18.27 -17.45
CA ALA A 115 -0.87 -17.61 -16.20
C ALA A 115 -1.52 -16.21 -16.18
N GLU A 116 -2.41 -15.98 -15.22
CA GLU A 116 -3.12 -14.70 -15.14
C GLU A 116 -2.14 -13.66 -14.59
N ARG A 117 -1.89 -12.61 -15.37
CA ARG A 117 -0.98 -11.53 -15.01
C ARG A 117 -1.71 -10.46 -14.23
N PHE A 118 -1.15 -10.09 -13.09
CA PHE A 118 -1.73 -9.10 -12.20
C PHE A 118 -0.73 -7.98 -11.89
N GLY A 119 -1.24 -6.75 -11.90
CA GLY A 119 -0.65 -5.63 -11.16
C GLY A 119 -1.44 -5.38 -9.88
N LEU A 120 -1.02 -4.40 -9.08
CA LEU A 120 -1.71 -4.02 -7.85
C LEU A 120 -3.19 -3.68 -8.11
N ALA A 121 -3.46 -2.80 -9.08
CA ALA A 121 -4.82 -2.45 -9.46
C ALA A 121 -5.61 -3.64 -10.03
N GLY A 122 -4.91 -4.52 -10.76
CA GLY A 122 -5.47 -5.74 -11.34
C GLY A 122 -6.00 -6.71 -10.27
N VAL A 123 -5.22 -6.94 -9.20
CA VAL A 123 -5.67 -7.75 -8.07
C VAL A 123 -6.92 -7.17 -7.43
N GLY A 124 -6.91 -5.87 -7.10
CA GLY A 124 -8.08 -5.23 -6.50
C GLY A 124 -9.34 -5.33 -7.37
N ALA A 125 -9.20 -5.26 -8.70
CA ALA A 125 -10.30 -5.43 -9.64
C ALA A 125 -10.75 -6.90 -9.81
N ALA A 126 -9.88 -7.87 -9.55
CA ALA A 126 -10.17 -9.30 -9.66
C ALA A 126 -10.95 -9.83 -8.44
N VAL A 127 -10.72 -9.29 -7.23
CA VAL A 127 -11.37 -9.75 -5.98
C VAL A 127 -12.90 -9.93 -6.10
N PRO A 128 -13.70 -8.94 -6.54
CA PRO A 128 -15.16 -9.08 -6.56
C PRO A 128 -15.67 -9.98 -7.69
N LYS A 129 -14.87 -10.27 -8.74
CA LYS A 129 -15.30 -11.10 -9.87
C LYS A 129 -15.56 -12.55 -9.44
N SER A 130 -14.92 -12.99 -8.35
CA SER A 130 -15.06 -14.35 -7.84
C SER A 130 -16.46 -14.66 -7.30
N MET A 131 -17.16 -13.68 -6.71
CA MET A 131 -18.54 -13.82 -6.21
C MET A 131 -19.28 -12.48 -6.31
N PRO A 132 -20.00 -12.21 -7.42
CA PRO A 132 -20.77 -10.98 -7.57
C PRO A 132 -21.86 -10.89 -6.49
N GLY A 133 -22.07 -9.70 -5.93
CA GLY A 133 -23.08 -9.44 -4.90
C GLY A 133 -22.64 -9.66 -3.45
N ASN A 134 -21.43 -10.16 -3.19
CA ASN A 134 -20.92 -10.26 -1.82
C ASN A 134 -20.36 -8.92 -1.32
N ALA A 135 -21.07 -8.28 -0.39
CA ALA A 135 -20.69 -7.00 0.19
C ALA A 135 -19.30 -7.03 0.88
N GLY A 136 -18.92 -8.15 1.49
CA GLY A 136 -17.61 -8.30 2.15
C GLY A 136 -16.44 -8.26 1.16
N LEU A 137 -16.59 -8.87 -0.01
CA LEU A 137 -15.56 -8.82 -1.07
C LEU A 137 -15.45 -7.44 -1.71
N GLN A 138 -16.58 -6.73 -1.85
CA GLN A 138 -16.55 -5.33 -2.32
C GLN A 138 -15.86 -4.43 -1.29
N GLY A 139 -16.14 -4.61 0.01
CA GLY A 139 -15.45 -3.92 1.08
C GLY A 139 -13.94 -4.18 1.05
N LEU A 140 -13.53 -5.43 0.86
CA LEU A 140 -12.10 -5.79 0.75
C LEU A 140 -11.43 -5.13 -0.46
N ARG A 141 -12.10 -5.09 -1.63
CA ARG A 141 -11.60 -4.37 -2.80
C ARG A 141 -11.38 -2.89 -2.51
N VAL A 142 -12.38 -2.23 -1.91
CA VAL A 142 -12.30 -0.80 -1.60
C VAL A 142 -11.17 -0.55 -0.61
N ILE A 143 -11.10 -1.32 0.48
CA ILE A 143 -10.05 -1.17 1.49
C ILE A 143 -8.67 -1.37 0.84
N PHE A 144 -8.47 -2.49 0.14
CA PHE A 144 -7.20 -2.82 -0.51
C PHE A 144 -6.71 -1.73 -1.48
N LEU A 145 -7.57 -1.26 -2.39
CA LEU A 145 -7.21 -0.20 -3.33
C LEU A 145 -7.00 1.14 -2.62
N THR A 146 -7.73 1.41 -1.54
CA THR A 146 -7.59 2.65 -0.78
C THR A 146 -6.25 2.68 -0.06
N ILE A 147 -5.97 1.69 0.79
CA ILE A 147 -4.75 1.68 1.63
C ILE A 147 -3.48 1.31 0.84
N GLY A 148 -3.62 0.45 -0.18
CA GLY A 148 -2.49 -0.04 -0.96
C GLY A 148 -2.10 0.87 -2.13
N PHE A 149 -3.02 1.69 -2.64
CA PHE A 149 -2.77 2.54 -3.81
C PHE A 149 -3.14 4.01 -3.58
N ALA A 150 -4.39 4.31 -3.23
CA ALA A 150 -4.86 5.69 -3.14
C ALA A 150 -4.15 6.49 -2.04
N VAL A 151 -4.01 5.91 -0.85
CA VAL A 151 -3.36 6.54 0.31
C VAL A 151 -1.88 6.90 0.01
N PRO A 152 -1.00 5.99 -0.44
CA PRO A 152 0.38 6.35 -0.78
C PRO A 152 0.47 7.48 -1.83
N VAL A 153 -0.40 7.45 -2.85
CA VAL A 153 -0.47 8.51 -3.86
C VAL A 153 -0.89 9.84 -3.24
N LEU A 154 -1.92 9.85 -2.39
CA LEU A 154 -2.38 11.05 -1.69
C LEU A 154 -1.30 11.60 -0.75
N THR A 155 -0.52 10.75 -0.07
CA THR A 155 0.61 11.17 0.76
C THR A 155 1.66 11.91 -0.08
N LEU A 156 2.08 11.33 -1.20
CA LEU A 156 3.07 11.94 -2.09
C LEU A 156 2.57 13.25 -2.71
N LEU A 157 1.31 13.29 -3.16
CA LEU A 157 0.69 14.51 -3.70
C LEU A 157 0.59 15.61 -2.64
N SER A 158 0.21 15.26 -1.41
CA SER A 158 0.13 16.22 -0.30
C SER A 158 1.50 16.82 0.02
N LEU A 159 2.57 16.01 -0.06
CA LEU A 159 3.95 16.49 0.09
C LEU A 159 4.40 17.36 -1.09
N VAL A 160 4.01 17.04 -2.32
CA VAL A 160 4.25 17.90 -3.49
C VAL A 160 3.59 19.26 -3.30
N VAL A 161 2.32 19.29 -2.87
CA VAL A 161 1.60 20.54 -2.58
C VAL A 161 2.29 21.31 -1.47
N LEU A 162 2.66 20.66 -0.36
CA LEU A 162 3.36 21.30 0.75
C LEU A 162 4.71 21.91 0.32
N TRP A 163 5.43 21.23 -0.58
CA TRP A 163 6.74 21.67 -1.05
C TRP A 163 6.66 22.83 -2.06
N LEU A 164 5.70 22.76 -2.99
CA LEU A 164 5.59 23.71 -4.10
C LEU A 164 4.69 24.91 -3.79
N ALA A 165 3.60 24.72 -3.06
CA ALA A 165 2.60 25.76 -2.87
C ALA A 165 2.98 26.71 -1.72
N PRO A 166 2.86 28.04 -1.91
CA PRO A 166 3.03 29.01 -0.83
C PRO A 166 1.78 29.03 0.07
N LEU A 167 1.73 28.08 1.00
CA LEU A 167 0.66 27.93 1.98
C LEU A 167 0.85 28.87 3.19
N ARG A 168 -0.23 29.11 3.93
CA ARG A 168 -0.18 29.76 5.25
C ARG A 168 0.36 28.78 6.30
N GLU A 169 0.89 29.30 7.39
CA GLU A 169 1.50 28.48 8.45
C GLU A 169 0.53 27.43 9.03
N TRP A 170 -0.70 27.84 9.38
CA TRP A 170 -1.71 26.91 9.88
C TRP A 170 -2.03 25.81 8.84
N GLN A 171 -2.13 26.17 7.55
CA GLN A 171 -2.38 25.20 6.47
C GLN A 171 -1.23 24.22 6.31
N GLN A 172 0.02 24.68 6.48
CA GLN A 172 1.21 23.81 6.43
C GLN A 172 1.21 22.82 7.59
N ARG A 173 0.87 23.27 8.80
CA ARG A 173 0.78 22.43 10.00
C ARG A 173 -0.34 21.39 9.90
N GLU A 174 -1.48 21.76 9.35
CA GLU A 174 -2.60 20.83 9.10
C GLU A 174 -2.26 19.84 7.98
N LEU A 175 -1.70 20.30 6.87
CA LEU A 175 -1.34 19.42 5.76
C LEU A 175 -0.21 18.44 6.14
N LEU A 176 0.78 18.89 6.93
CA LEU A 176 1.81 18.01 7.50
C LEU A 176 1.20 16.91 8.38
N TYR A 177 0.17 17.24 9.16
CA TYR A 177 -0.54 16.26 9.98
C TYR A 177 -1.32 15.26 9.12
N VAL A 178 -2.03 15.75 8.10
CA VAL A 178 -2.71 14.88 7.13
C VAL A 178 -1.71 13.95 6.44
N CYS A 179 -0.55 14.44 6.01
CA CYS A 179 0.52 13.60 5.45
C CYS A 179 0.96 12.51 6.43
N HIS A 180 1.14 12.85 7.71
CA HIS A 180 1.53 11.89 8.74
C HIS A 180 0.46 10.80 8.97
N VAL A 181 -0.81 11.20 9.02
CA VAL A 181 -1.93 10.26 9.11
C VAL A 181 -1.95 9.37 7.86
N LEU A 182 -1.91 9.92 6.64
CA LEU A 182 -1.91 9.13 5.42
C LEU A 182 -0.70 8.16 5.34
N ASP A 183 0.49 8.58 5.76
CA ASP A 183 1.68 7.72 5.81
C ASP A 183 1.46 6.50 6.70
N SER A 184 0.80 6.66 7.85
CA SER A 184 0.48 5.53 8.77
C SER A 184 -0.53 4.53 8.21
N TRP A 185 -1.29 4.91 7.17
CA TRP A 185 -2.27 4.05 6.50
C TRP A 185 -1.74 3.43 5.21
N SER A 186 -0.56 3.83 4.76
CA SER A 186 0.08 3.29 3.56
C SER A 186 0.58 1.88 3.82
N THR A 187 0.08 0.89 3.07
CA THR A 187 0.48 -0.53 3.24
C THR A 187 1.12 -1.12 1.98
N LEU A 188 1.61 -0.28 1.09
CA LEU A 188 2.18 -0.73 -0.18
C LEU A 188 3.46 -1.55 0.01
N ASP A 189 4.30 -1.16 0.97
CA ASP A 189 5.49 -1.90 1.38
C ASP A 189 5.14 -3.32 1.85
N VAL A 190 4.11 -3.44 2.70
CA VAL A 190 3.58 -4.73 3.15
C VAL A 190 3.07 -5.55 1.97
N PHE A 191 2.41 -4.93 1.00
CA PHE A 191 1.98 -5.63 -0.22
C PHE A 191 3.17 -6.17 -1.03
N VAL A 192 4.19 -5.35 -1.29
CA VAL A 192 5.40 -5.79 -2.02
C VAL A 192 6.08 -6.94 -1.29
N LEU A 193 6.21 -6.84 0.04
CA LEU A 193 6.80 -7.90 0.86
C LEU A 193 5.98 -9.19 0.85
N THR A 194 4.64 -9.11 0.91
CA THR A 194 3.78 -10.30 0.87
C THR A 194 3.82 -11.00 -0.49
N VAL A 195 3.92 -10.26 -1.60
CA VAL A 195 4.14 -10.85 -2.93
C VAL A 195 5.51 -11.55 -3.01
N LEU A 196 6.56 -10.92 -2.47
CA LEU A 196 7.91 -11.50 -2.46
C LEU A 196 7.97 -12.79 -1.62
N VAL A 197 7.41 -12.75 -0.41
CA VAL A 197 7.30 -13.95 0.45
C VAL A 197 6.43 -14.99 -0.24
N GLY A 198 5.34 -14.57 -0.88
CA GLY A 198 4.45 -15.45 -1.62
C GLY A 198 5.19 -16.21 -2.74
N HIS A 199 6.03 -15.53 -3.50
CA HIS A 199 6.84 -16.14 -4.55
C HIS A 199 7.73 -17.27 -4.01
N VAL A 200 8.35 -17.07 -2.84
CA VAL A 200 9.27 -18.05 -2.25
C VAL A 200 8.53 -19.20 -1.53
N GLU A 201 7.42 -18.90 -0.85
CA GLU A 201 6.78 -19.83 0.07
C GLU A 201 5.56 -20.56 -0.49
N PHE A 202 4.93 -20.08 -1.58
CA PHE A 202 3.71 -20.71 -2.11
C PHE A 202 3.92 -22.18 -2.50
N GLY A 203 5.04 -22.51 -3.15
CA GLY A 203 5.36 -23.89 -3.52
C GLY A 203 5.47 -24.81 -2.29
N ARG A 204 6.16 -24.35 -1.24
CA ARG A 204 6.31 -25.10 0.02
C ARG A 204 4.98 -25.26 0.75
N LEU A 205 4.15 -24.22 0.74
CA LEU A 205 2.83 -24.27 1.35
C LEU A 205 1.92 -25.27 0.61
N ALA A 206 1.94 -25.26 -0.72
CA ALA A 206 1.17 -26.20 -1.54
C ALA A 206 1.58 -27.66 -1.27
N GLU A 207 2.88 -27.94 -1.21
CA GLU A 207 3.40 -29.28 -0.90
C GLU A 207 2.97 -29.76 0.50
N ARG A 208 3.05 -28.88 1.51
CA ARG A 208 2.58 -29.21 2.87
C ARG A 208 1.09 -29.49 2.90
N LEU A 209 0.26 -28.66 2.26
CA LEU A 209 -1.19 -28.86 2.22
C LEU A 209 -1.57 -30.18 1.55
N LEU A 210 -0.86 -30.57 0.49
CA LEU A 210 -1.06 -31.84 -0.20
C LEU A 210 -0.62 -33.04 0.63
N SER A 211 0.41 -32.90 1.47
CA SER A 211 0.96 -33.99 2.26
C SER A 211 0.24 -34.23 3.59
N THR A 212 -0.37 -33.22 4.21
CA THR A 212 -1.03 -33.36 5.52
C THR A 212 -2.55 -33.49 5.46
N GLY A 213 -3.19 -33.12 4.35
CA GLY A 213 -4.65 -33.08 4.23
C GLY A 213 -5.30 -34.40 3.79
N ASN A 214 -6.63 -34.41 3.75
CA ASN A 214 -7.44 -35.47 3.12
C ASN A 214 -7.09 -35.68 1.64
N LEU A 215 -6.40 -34.72 1.01
CA LEU A 215 -5.87 -34.84 -0.34
C LEU A 215 -4.74 -35.87 -0.44
N LYS A 216 -4.07 -36.22 0.66
CA LYS A 216 -2.98 -37.21 0.66
C LYS A 216 -3.42 -38.56 0.10
N THR A 217 -4.64 -39.00 0.45
CA THR A 217 -5.18 -40.29 0.02
C THR A 217 -5.41 -40.36 -1.48
N VAL A 218 -5.66 -39.21 -2.12
CA VAL A 218 -5.88 -39.12 -3.58
C VAL A 218 -4.57 -38.79 -4.30
N CYS A 219 -3.79 -37.86 -3.78
CA CYS A 219 -2.61 -37.34 -4.47
C CYS A 219 -1.37 -38.23 -4.40
N VAL A 220 -1.19 -39.01 -3.32
CA VAL A 220 -0.02 -39.93 -3.24
C VAL A 220 -0.13 -41.06 -4.26
N PRO A 221 -1.25 -41.81 -4.36
CA PRO A 221 -1.36 -42.87 -5.35
C PRO A 221 -1.30 -42.33 -6.78
N LEU A 222 -1.86 -41.14 -7.00
CA LEU A 222 -1.87 -40.48 -8.31
C LEU A 222 -0.47 -40.05 -8.74
N LYS A 223 0.33 -39.49 -7.81
CA LYS A 223 1.72 -39.13 -8.05
C LYS A 223 2.57 -40.38 -8.34
N GLU A 224 2.35 -41.48 -7.62
CA GLU A 224 3.07 -42.75 -7.85
C GLU A 224 2.69 -43.40 -9.19
N SER A 225 1.41 -43.34 -9.57
CA SER A 225 0.92 -44.00 -10.80
C SER A 225 1.27 -43.25 -12.08
N LEU A 226 1.25 -41.91 -12.05
CA LEU A 226 1.41 -41.08 -13.25
C LEU A 226 2.72 -40.28 -13.27
N GLY A 227 3.46 -40.20 -12.16
CA GLY A 227 4.69 -39.42 -12.06
C GLY A 227 4.50 -37.90 -12.12
N VAL A 228 3.26 -37.40 -12.18
CA VAL A 228 2.94 -35.97 -12.25
C VAL A 228 2.48 -35.41 -10.91
N GLY A 229 2.85 -34.16 -10.63
CA GLY A 229 2.40 -33.42 -9.45
C GLY A 229 0.87 -33.23 -9.45
N CYS A 230 0.26 -33.39 -8.27
CA CYS A 230 -1.19 -33.30 -8.11
C CYS A 230 -1.71 -31.87 -8.35
N MET A 231 -1.03 -30.88 -7.78
CA MET A 231 -1.31 -29.45 -7.94
C MET A 231 -0.06 -28.69 -7.55
N GLU A 232 0.37 -27.78 -8.41
CA GLU A 232 1.49 -26.89 -8.16
C GLU A 232 1.02 -25.45 -8.40
N LEU A 233 1.34 -24.60 -7.44
CA LEU A 233 0.93 -23.21 -7.40
C LEU A 233 2.18 -22.36 -7.59
N GLU A 234 2.27 -21.69 -8.72
CA GLU A 234 3.41 -20.86 -9.07
C GLU A 234 2.97 -19.40 -9.07
N LEU A 235 3.61 -18.60 -8.23
CA LEU A 235 3.53 -17.15 -8.30
C LEU A 235 4.78 -16.67 -9.02
N GLY A 236 4.71 -16.34 -10.30
CA GLY A 236 5.85 -15.84 -11.07
C GLY A 236 6.04 -14.34 -10.84
N ILE A 237 7.29 -13.90 -10.62
CA ILE A 237 7.63 -12.47 -10.57
C ILE A 237 7.94 -12.00 -12.00
N LEU A 238 7.25 -10.95 -12.46
CA LEU A 238 7.51 -10.31 -13.74
C LEU A 238 8.49 -9.13 -13.57
N PRO A 239 9.16 -8.65 -14.64
CA PRO A 239 10.02 -7.46 -14.56
C PRO A 239 9.33 -6.22 -13.98
N GLY A 240 8.01 -6.11 -14.17
CA GLY A 240 7.20 -5.04 -13.59
C GLY A 240 7.15 -5.03 -12.05
N PHE A 241 7.52 -6.13 -11.40
CA PHE A 241 7.66 -6.16 -9.94
C PHE A 241 8.80 -5.27 -9.44
N ALA A 242 9.90 -5.16 -10.18
CA ALA A 242 11.00 -4.28 -9.78
C ALA A 242 10.54 -2.82 -9.69
N LEU A 243 9.67 -2.39 -10.61
CA LEU A 243 9.08 -1.05 -10.60
C LEU A 243 8.11 -0.87 -9.41
N LEU A 244 7.27 -1.87 -9.14
CA LEU A 244 6.37 -1.86 -7.99
C LEU A 244 7.13 -1.89 -6.66
N ALA A 245 8.23 -2.64 -6.56
CA ALA A 245 9.09 -2.68 -5.39
C ALA A 245 9.82 -1.34 -5.19
N ALA A 246 10.32 -0.73 -6.27
CA ALA A 246 10.88 0.61 -6.24
C ALA A 246 9.84 1.64 -5.80
N ALA A 247 8.58 1.52 -6.26
CA ALA A 247 7.46 2.34 -5.79
C ALA A 247 7.20 2.16 -4.29
N GLY A 248 7.17 0.92 -3.80
CA GLY A 248 7.04 0.62 -2.37
C GLY A 248 8.15 1.23 -1.52
N LEU A 249 9.40 1.09 -1.94
CA LEU A 249 10.55 1.68 -1.26
C LEU A 249 10.53 3.21 -1.31
N ALA A 250 10.20 3.79 -2.46
CA ALA A 250 10.08 5.24 -2.59
C ALA A 250 8.95 5.79 -1.71
N ALA A 251 7.79 5.12 -1.66
CA ALA A 251 6.67 5.48 -0.79
C ALA A 251 7.01 5.35 0.70
N LEU A 252 7.98 4.50 1.08
CA LEU A 252 8.43 4.37 2.47
C LEU A 252 9.49 5.42 2.86
N VAL A 253 10.45 5.68 1.97
CA VAL A 253 11.63 6.50 2.27
C VAL A 253 11.35 7.99 2.01
N VAL A 254 10.76 8.32 0.86
CA VAL A 254 10.61 9.71 0.41
C VAL A 254 9.73 10.53 1.37
N PRO A 255 8.55 10.07 1.81
CA PRO A 255 7.73 10.82 2.76
C PRO A 255 8.47 11.15 4.06
N LYS A 256 9.18 10.17 4.63
CA LYS A 256 9.94 10.36 5.88
C LYS A 256 11.07 11.35 5.71
N SER A 257 11.85 11.24 4.63
CA SER A 257 12.93 12.18 4.34
C SER A 257 12.38 13.60 4.15
N VAL A 258 11.38 13.77 3.28
CA VAL A 258 10.80 15.10 2.99
C VAL A 258 10.12 15.69 4.22
N TYR A 259 9.44 14.88 5.03
CA TYR A 259 8.83 15.33 6.28
C TYR A 259 9.87 15.93 7.24
N GLN A 260 11.02 15.26 7.44
CA GLN A 260 12.12 15.78 8.25
C GLN A 260 12.72 17.07 7.66
N LEU A 261 12.84 17.15 6.33
CA LEU A 261 13.29 18.37 5.65
C LEU A 261 12.28 19.52 5.82
N CYS A 262 10.99 19.22 5.88
CA CYS A 262 9.95 20.21 6.13
C CYS A 262 9.98 20.71 7.58
N LEU A 263 10.10 19.81 8.56
CA LEU A 263 10.20 20.18 9.97
C LEU A 263 11.42 21.06 10.24
N SER A 264 12.60 20.67 9.76
CA SER A 264 13.83 21.48 9.90
C SER A 264 13.69 22.87 9.26
N SER A 265 12.95 22.98 8.15
CA SER A 265 12.69 24.27 7.50
C SER A 265 11.71 25.13 8.30
N ALA A 266 10.73 24.51 8.96
CA ALA A 266 9.80 25.20 9.85
C ALA A 266 10.50 25.72 11.10
N GLU A 267 11.36 24.91 11.74
CA GLU A 267 12.16 25.32 12.89
C GLU A 267 13.13 26.47 12.55
N ALA A 268 13.78 26.41 11.38
CA ALA A 268 14.66 27.49 10.92
C ALA A 268 13.92 28.82 10.74
N ARG A 269 12.67 28.79 10.26
CA ARG A 269 11.80 29.98 10.16
C ARG A 269 11.49 30.54 11.54
N ASP A 270 11.14 29.68 12.49
CA ASP A 270 10.81 30.10 13.85
C ASP A 270 11.98 30.81 14.53
N ILE A 271 13.20 30.30 14.36
CA ILE A 271 14.43 30.92 14.87
C ILE A 271 14.68 32.29 14.21
N GLN A 272 14.48 32.40 12.90
CA GLN A 272 14.64 33.68 12.19
C GLN A 272 13.63 34.73 12.66
N ALA A 273 12.38 34.32 12.92
CA ALA A 273 11.32 35.18 13.40
C ALA A 273 11.43 35.56 14.89
N VAL A 274 12.35 34.97 15.67
CA VAL A 274 12.69 35.43 17.03
C VAL A 274 13.83 36.46 17.02
N LYS A 275 14.67 36.44 15.98
CA LYS A 275 15.81 37.36 15.85
C LYS A 275 15.43 38.74 15.30
N GLN A 276 14.26 38.86 14.68
CA GLN A 276 13.70 40.12 14.16
C GLN A 276 12.83 40.78 15.23
#